data_AF-A0A1Y1QUZ2-F1
#
_entry.id   AF-A0A1Y1QUZ2-F1
#
_cell.length_a   1.000
_cell.length_b   1.000
_cell.length_c   1.000
_cell.angle_alpha   90.00
_cell.angle_beta   90.00
_cell.angle_gamma   90.00
#
_symmetry.space_group_name_H-M   'P 1'
#
loop_
_entity.id
_entity.type
_entity.pdbx_description
1 polymer ?
#
loop_
_entity_poly.entity_id
_entity_poly.type
_entity_poly.pdbx_seq_one_letter_code
_entity_poly.pdbx_strand_id
1 'polypeptide(L)' 'MGKMYHLGGGVFCFKWDGSGDVRGYRPPAGFEAMADLTDRHPVTGEQLAVSEWWMFLKPEGGE' A
#
# COMPACT_ATOMS: atom_id res chain seq x y z
N MET A 1 6.40 9.93 1.30
CA MET A 1 5.78 8.67 1.75
C MET A 1 4.69 8.99 2.77
N GLY A 2 3.45 8.53 2.57
CA GLY A 2 2.38 8.71 3.55
C GLY A 2 2.58 7.89 4.83
N LYS A 3 1.64 8.01 5.77
CA LYS A 3 1.60 7.17 6.98
C LYS A 3 1.52 5.69 6.59
N MET A 4 2.35 4.85 7.23
CA MET A 4 2.31 3.41 7.09
C MET A 4 1.40 2.78 8.15
N TYR A 5 0.61 1.79 7.73
CA TYR A 5 -0.33 1.04 8.54
C TYR A 5 0.03 -0.44 8.51
N HIS A 6 -0.19 -1.15 9.63
CA HIS A 6 0.00 -2.60 9.73
C HIS A 6 -1.37 -3.29 9.66
N LEU A 7 -1.54 -4.17 8.68
CA LEU A 7 -2.79 -4.88 8.40
C LEU A 7 -2.84 -6.28 9.03
N GLY A 8 -1.78 -6.70 9.72
CA GLY A 8 -1.62 -8.05 10.26
C GLY A 8 -0.85 -8.98 9.33
N GLY A 9 -0.37 -10.11 9.84
CA GLY A 9 0.40 -11.09 9.04
C GLY A 9 1.69 -10.54 8.43
N GLY A 10 2.25 -9.45 8.99
CA GLY A 10 3.40 -8.77 8.39
C GLY A 10 3.04 -7.95 7.14
N VAL A 11 1.76 -7.78 6.82
CA VAL A 11 1.30 -6.93 5.72
C VAL A 11 1.24 -5.48 6.18
N PHE A 12 1.79 -4.59 5.36
CA PHE A 12 1.75 -3.15 5.57
C PHE A 12 1.06 -2.46 4.40
N CYS A 13 0.48 -1.29 4.63
CA CYS A 13 0.07 -0.43 3.54
C CYS A 13 0.34 1.05 3.82
N PHE A 14 0.46 1.85 2.77
CA PHE A 14 0.56 3.30 2.86
C PHE A 14 -0.03 3.96 1.63
N LYS A 15 -0.53 5.19 1.80
CA LYS A 15 -0.98 6.02 0.69
C LYS A 15 0.22 6.50 -0.12
N TRP A 16 0.18 6.32 -1.44
CA TRP A 16 1.13 6.92 -2.36
C TRP A 16 0.95 8.43 -2.38
N ASP A 17 2.04 9.18 -2.24
CA ASP A 17 1.98 10.65 -2.16
C ASP A 17 1.91 11.34 -3.53
N GLY A 18 1.90 10.57 -4.62
CA GLY A 18 1.88 11.08 -5.99
C GLY A 18 3.25 11.50 -6.52
N SER A 19 4.33 11.31 -5.76
CA SER A 19 5.68 11.62 -6.22
C SER A 19 6.21 10.50 -7.13
N GLY A 20 6.20 10.76 -8.44
CA GLY A 20 6.72 9.82 -9.44
C GLY A 20 5.77 8.67 -9.78
N ASP A 21 6.22 7.79 -10.67
CA ASP A 21 5.48 6.60 -11.10
C ASP A 21 5.44 5.58 -9.97
N VAL A 22 4.23 5.10 -9.63
CA VAL A 22 4.00 4.13 -8.56
C VAL A 22 4.77 2.82 -8.79
N ARG A 23 5.02 2.44 -10.05
CA ARG A 23 5.79 1.24 -10.43
C ARG A 23 7.29 1.40 -10.17
N GLY A 24 7.76 2.62 -9.92
CA GLY A 24 9.15 2.89 -9.56
C GLY A 24 9.48 2.55 -8.11
N TYR A 25 8.47 2.27 -7.28
CA TYR A 25 8.69 1.88 -5.89
C TYR A 25 9.43 0.55 -5.79
N ARG A 26 10.50 0.52 -4.99
CA ARG A 26 11.25 -0.70 -4.65
C ARG A 26 10.95 -1.07 -3.21
N PRO A 27 10.32 -2.23 -2.94
CA PRO A 27 10.09 -2.66 -1.56
C PRO A 27 11.41 -2.94 -0.84
N PRO A 28 11.42 -2.87 0.50
CA PRO A 28 12.50 -3.42 1.31
C PRO A 28 12.71 -4.92 1.00
N ALA A 29 13.94 -5.42 1.18
CA ALA A 29 14.24 -6.83 1.00
C ALA A 29 13.32 -7.72 1.87
N GLY A 30 12.85 -8.84 1.31
CA GLY A 30 11.91 -9.74 1.97
C GLY A 30 10.45 -9.29 1.87
N PHE A 31 10.14 -8.27 1.06
CA PHE A 31 8.77 -7.82 0.80
C PHE A 31 8.49 -7.69 -0.70
N GLU A 32 7.29 -8.09 -1.09
CA GLU A 32 6.71 -7.77 -2.40
C GLU A 32 5.80 -6.55 -2.26
N ALA A 33 5.79 -5.71 -3.30
CA ALA A 33 4.96 -4.51 -3.36
C ALA A 33 3.82 -4.69 -4.36
N MET A 34 2.60 -4.31 -3.96
CA MET A 34 1.42 -4.25 -4.80
C MET A 34 0.82 -2.85 -4.74
N ALA A 35 0.70 -2.20 -5.89
CA ALA A 35 0.01 -0.93 -6.02
C ALA A 35 -1.46 -1.17 -6.40
N ASP A 36 -2.38 -0.51 -5.71
CA ASP A 36 -3.80 -0.53 -6.01
C ASP A 36 -4.37 0.89 -6.06
N LEU A 37 -5.27 1.15 -7.01
CA LEU A 37 -6.03 2.40 -7.10
C LEU A 37 -7.44 2.11 -6.57
N THR A 38 -7.70 2.53 -5.34
CA THR A 38 -8.93 2.17 -4.62
C THR A 38 -9.73 3.40 -4.22
N ASP A 39 -11.05 3.26 -4.17
CA ASP A 39 -12.01 4.23 -3.69
C ASP A 39 -12.37 4.02 -2.20
N ARG A 40 -11.80 3.00 -1.55
CA ARG A 40 -12.08 2.63 -0.16
C ARG A 40 -10.78 2.61 0.66
N HIS A 41 -10.79 3.25 1.82
CA HIS A 41 -9.62 3.32 2.70
C HIS A 41 -9.22 1.91 3.19
N PRO A 42 -8.01 1.40 2.88
CA PRO A 42 -7.66 0.00 3.13
C PRO A 42 -7.67 -0.45 4.60
N VAL A 43 -7.59 0.50 5.53
CA VAL A 43 -7.52 0.21 6.98
C VAL A 43 -8.88 0.32 7.65
N THR A 44 -9.66 1.34 7.29
CA THR A 44 -10.93 1.67 7.97
C THR A 44 -12.14 1.16 7.20
N GLY A 45 -11.97 0.86 5.91
CA GLY A 45 -13.07 0.50 5.03
C GLY A 45 -14.02 1.67 4.75
N GLU A 46 -13.63 2.91 5.00
CA GLU A 46 -14.45 4.08 4.66
C GLU A 46 -14.32 4.44 3.17
N GLN A 47 -15.37 5.00 2.58
CA GLN A 47 -15.30 5.54 1.22
C GLN A 47 -14.38 6.76 1.19
N LEU A 48 -13.46 6.80 0.24
CA LEU A 48 -12.60 7.94 -0.03
C LEU A 48 -13.35 8.95 -0.91
N ALA A 49 -12.99 10.24 -0.78
CA ALA A 49 -13.59 11.30 -1.59
C ALA A 49 -13.24 11.17 -3.09
N VAL A 50 -12.09 10.57 -3.39
CA VAL A 50 -11.60 10.24 -4.73
C VAL A 50 -10.85 8.91 -4.65
N SER A 51 -10.65 8.24 -5.79
CA SER A 51 -9.76 7.08 -5.83
C SER A 51 -8.32 7.50 -5.57
N GLU A 52 -7.64 6.78 -4.68
CA GLU A 52 -6.27 7.06 -4.26
C GLU A 52 -5.38 5.86 -4.55
N TRP A 53 -4.12 6.12 -4.90
CA TRP A 53 -3.11 5.07 -5.02
C TRP A 53 -2.61 4.66 -3.65
N TRP A 54 -2.67 3.36 -3.37
CA TRP A 54 -2.17 2.73 -2.16
C TRP A 54 -1.13 1.67 -2.51
N MET A 55 -0.10 1.58 -1.70
CA MET A 55 0.92 0.54 -1.80
C MET A 55 0.73 -0.44 -0.66
N PHE A 56 0.74 -1.72 -0.97
CA PHE A 56 0.70 -2.84 -0.03
C PHE A 56 2.01 -3.58 -0.07
N LEU A 57 2.59 -3.86 1.10
CA LEU A 57 3.80 -4.64 1.26
C LEU A 57 3.42 -5.97 1.91
N LYS A 58 3.77 -7.08 1.27
CA LYS A 58 3.56 -8.42 1.81
C LYS A 58 4.91 -9.11 1.99
N PRO A 59 5.13 -9.90 3.04
CA PRO A 59 6.35 -10.69 3.16
C PRO A 59 6.50 -11.64 1.96
N GLU A 60 7.70 -11.72 1.41
CA GLU A 60 8.02 -12.71 0.36
C GLU A 60 7.83 -14.13 0.92
N GLY A 61 7.05 -14.96 0.23
CA GLY A 61 6.84 -16.37 0.58
C GLY A 61 5.81 -16.65 1.69
N GLY A 62 4.98 -15.67 2.07
CA GLY A 62 3.86 -15.88 3.01
C GLY A 62 2.51 -16.07 2.31
N GLU A 63 1.76 -17.11 2.70
CA GLU A 63 0.30 -17.24 2.50
C GLU A 63 -0.49 -16.33 3.44
#